data_AF-A0A8C0SMM1-F1
#
_entry.id   AF-A0A8C0SMM1-F1
#
_cell.length_a   1.000
_cell.length_b   1.000
_cell.length_c   1.000
_cell.angle_alpha   90.00
_cell.angle_beta   90.00
_cell.angle_gamma   90.00
#
_symmetry.space_group_name_H-M   'P 1'
#
loop_
_entity.id
_entity.type
_entity.pdbx_description
1 polymer ?
#
loop_
_entity_poly.entity_id
_entity_poly.type
_entity_poly.pdbx_seq_one_letter_code
_entity_poly.pdbx_strand_id
1 'polypeptide(L)' 'MAKFKNHTMHNQSQKWHRNGIKKLQSQRYKSLKRVDPKFLRNMWGHKASNVEASVCQCEDGRTGMTPGLLSAWA' A
#
# COMPACT_ATOMS: atom_id res chain seq x y z
N MET A 1 -26.70 -15.13 52.56
CA MET A 1 -25.99 -14.87 51.29
C MET A 1 -26.96 -15.05 50.15
N ALA A 2 -27.40 -13.98 49.48
CA ALA A 2 -28.30 -14.11 48.34
C ALA A 2 -27.49 -14.50 47.10
N LYS A 3 -27.86 -15.59 46.42
CA LYS A 3 -27.21 -16.02 45.18
C LYS A 3 -27.72 -15.17 44.02
N PHE A 4 -26.82 -14.74 43.13
CA PHE A 4 -27.17 -14.04 41.89
C PHE A 4 -26.78 -14.89 40.67
N LYS A 5 -27.22 -14.46 39.48
CA LYS A 5 -26.90 -15.16 38.22
C LYS A 5 -25.45 -14.88 37.81
N ASN A 6 -24.64 -15.92 37.73
CA ASN A 6 -23.20 -15.79 37.48
C ASN A 6 -22.83 -15.43 36.03
N HIS A 7 -23.70 -15.67 35.03
CA HIS A 7 -23.40 -15.37 33.62
C HIS A 7 -24.67 -15.21 32.74
N THR A 8 -24.65 -14.31 31.76
CA THR A 8 -25.71 -14.15 30.76
C THR A 8 -25.22 -13.50 29.45
N MET A 9 -25.67 -14.05 28.31
CA MET A 9 -25.45 -13.49 26.96
C MET A 9 -26.67 -12.75 26.39
N HIS A 10 -27.76 -12.66 27.15
CA HIS A 10 -29.08 -12.25 26.65
C HIS A 10 -29.11 -10.90 25.92
N ASN A 11 -28.40 -9.89 26.40
CA ASN A 11 -28.39 -8.55 25.83
C ASN A 11 -27.11 -8.22 25.04
N GLN A 12 -26.24 -9.21 24.77
CA GLN A 12 -24.98 -8.92 24.09
C GLN A 12 -25.19 -8.64 22.60
N SER A 13 -25.97 -9.49 21.93
CA SER A 13 -26.31 -9.31 20.52
C SER A 13 -26.99 -7.96 20.27
N GLN A 14 -27.96 -7.58 21.10
CA GLN A 14 -28.65 -6.30 20.94
C GLN A 14 -27.69 -5.11 21.12
N LYS A 15 -26.77 -5.16 22.11
CA LYS A 15 -25.74 -4.12 22.30
C LYS A 15 -24.78 -4.00 21.13
N TRP A 16 -24.30 -5.12 20.57
CA TRP A 16 -23.40 -5.11 19.42
C TRP A 16 -24.05 -4.50 18.17
N HIS A 17 -25.36 -4.72 18.01
CA HIS A 17 -26.11 -4.17 16.87
C HIS A 17 -26.58 -2.72 17.04
N ARG A 18 -26.55 -2.12 18.26
CA ARG A 18 -26.92 -0.70 18.47
C ARG A 18 -26.12 0.27 17.60
N ASN A 19 -24.82 0.03 17.49
CA ASN A 19 -23.91 0.84 16.65
C ASN A 19 -23.64 0.19 15.27
N GLY A 20 -24.22 -0.99 15.04
CA GLY A 20 -23.91 -1.88 13.93
C GLY A 20 -22.51 -2.50 14.03
N ILE A 21 -22.40 -3.76 13.60
CA ILE A 21 -21.09 -4.42 13.44
C ILE A 21 -20.41 -3.77 12.24
N LYS A 22 -19.32 -3.03 12.48
CA LYS A 22 -18.59 -2.34 11.40
C LYS A 22 -17.86 -3.35 10.54
N LYS A 23 -18.01 -3.22 9.22
CA LYS A 23 -17.19 -3.95 8.25
C LYS A 23 -15.76 -3.40 8.29
N LEU A 24 -14.77 -4.27 8.05
CA LEU A 24 -13.39 -3.83 7.88
C LEU A 24 -13.31 -2.84 6.71
N GLN A 25 -12.58 -1.74 6.89
CA GLN A 25 -12.40 -0.77 5.83
C GLN A 25 -11.51 -1.31 4.72
N SER A 26 -11.89 -1.07 3.46
CA SER A 26 -11.06 -1.38 2.31
C SER A 26 -9.93 -0.33 2.22
N GLN A 27 -8.69 -0.82 2.13
CA GLN A 27 -7.52 0.03 1.88
C GLN A 27 -7.08 -0.12 0.43
N ARG A 28 -6.60 0.98 -0.18
CA ARG A 28 -6.05 0.99 -1.55
C ARG A 28 -4.91 -0.02 -1.72
N TYR A 29 -4.12 -0.21 -0.66
CA TYR A 29 -3.04 -1.18 -0.61
C TYR A 29 -3.28 -2.19 0.51
N LYS A 30 -3.05 -3.48 0.21
CA LYS A 30 -3.15 -4.55 1.20
C LYS A 30 -1.85 -4.65 2.00
N SER A 31 -1.94 -5.09 3.24
CA SER A 31 -0.76 -5.39 4.05
C SER A 31 0.03 -6.57 3.48
N LEU A 32 1.35 -6.48 3.44
CA LEU A 32 2.26 -7.57 3.04
C LEU A 32 2.61 -8.52 4.20
N LYS A 33 1.91 -8.41 5.33
CA LYS A 33 2.15 -9.25 6.51
C LYS A 33 1.75 -10.70 6.20
N ARG A 34 2.60 -11.66 6.58
CA ARG A 34 2.45 -13.11 6.29
C ARG A 34 2.58 -13.50 4.82
N VAL A 35 3.07 -12.60 3.96
CA VAL A 35 3.47 -12.94 2.60
C VAL A 35 4.82 -13.65 2.65
N ASP A 36 5.01 -14.64 1.79
CA ASP A 36 6.22 -15.43 1.73
C ASP A 36 7.48 -14.54 1.51
N PRO A 37 8.56 -14.74 2.27
CA PRO A 37 9.76 -13.91 2.16
C PRO A 37 10.43 -13.95 0.77
N LYS A 38 10.35 -15.06 0.02
CA LYS A 38 10.90 -15.16 -1.34
C LYS A 38 10.11 -14.27 -2.30
N PHE A 39 8.79 -14.26 -2.17
CA PHE A 39 7.93 -13.35 -2.93
C PHE A 39 8.27 -11.87 -2.63
N LEU A 40 8.51 -11.53 -1.36
CA LEU A 40 8.87 -10.16 -0.97
C LEU A 40 10.22 -9.72 -1.56
N ARG A 41 11.24 -10.60 -1.54
CA ARG A 41 12.56 -10.31 -2.13
C ARG A 41 12.48 -10.11 -3.64
N ASN A 42 11.71 -10.94 -4.33
CA ASN A 42 11.50 -10.82 -5.77
C ASN A 42 10.78 -9.49 -6.12
N MET A 43 9.69 -9.19 -5.41
CA MET A 43 8.93 -7.95 -5.61
C MET A 43 9.78 -6.70 -5.33
N TRP A 44 10.63 -6.72 -4.31
CA TRP A 44 11.53 -5.59 -4.01
C TRP A 44 12.50 -5.36 -5.18
N GLY A 45 13.15 -6.40 -5.68
CA GLY A 45 14.08 -6.30 -6.81
C GLY A 45 13.43 -5.70 -8.06
N HIS A 46 12.24 -6.18 -8.44
CA HIS A 46 11.51 -5.63 -9.58
C HIS A 46 11.01 -4.20 -9.36
N LYS A 47 10.61 -3.84 -8.14
CA LYS A 47 10.21 -2.45 -7.85
C LYS A 47 11.40 -1.49 -7.95
N ALA A 48 12.56 -1.88 -7.45
CA ALA A 48 13.77 -1.08 -7.53
C ALA A 48 14.15 -0.79 -9.00
N SER A 49 14.12 -1.82 -9.86
CA SER A 49 14.44 -1.65 -11.29
C SER A 49 13.41 -0.80 -12.05
N ASN A 50 12.13 -0.88 -11.69
CA ASN A 50 11.09 -0.04 -12.32
C ASN A 50 11.18 1.42 -11.86
N VAL A 51 11.55 1.68 -10.61
CA VAL A 51 11.80 3.05 -10.12
C VAL A 51 12.99 3.65 -10.87
N GLU A 52 14.09 2.92 -10.99
CA GLU A 52 15.25 3.35 -11.77
C GLU A 52 14.89 3.61 -13.23
N ALA A 53 14.20 2.68 -13.89
CA ALA A 53 13.74 2.84 -15.27
C ALA A 53 12.81 4.06 -15.45
N SER A 54 11.89 4.31 -14.50
CA SER A 54 11.03 5.49 -14.54
C SER A 54 11.78 6.80 -14.33
N VAL A 55 12.82 6.80 -13.49
CA VAL A 55 13.67 7.98 -13.24
C VAL A 55 14.52 8.27 -14.49
N CYS A 56 15.12 7.25 -15.11
CA CYS A 56 15.84 7.40 -16.38
C CYS A 56 14.92 7.97 -17.47
N GLN A 57 13.68 7.46 -17.61
CA GLN A 57 12.70 8.00 -18.55
C GLN A 57 12.34 9.49 -18.29
N CYS A 58 12.30 9.93 -17.04
CA CYS A 58 12.07 11.33 -16.70
C CYS A 58 13.28 12.24 -17.03
N GLU A 59 14.50 11.71 -16.95
CA GLU A 59 15.72 12.42 -17.32
C GLU A 59 15.89 12.49 -18.86
N ASP A 60 15.60 11.40 -19.56
CA ASP A 60 15.69 11.31 -21.03
C ASP A 60 14.65 12.20 -21.74
N GLY A 61 13.52 12.48 -21.08
CA GLY A 61 12.48 13.42 -21.54
C GLY A 61 12.88 14.90 -21.58
N ARG A 62 14.09 15.27 -21.11
CA ARG A 62 14.63 16.64 -21.17
C ARG A 62 15.62 16.89 -22.32
N THR A 63 15.77 15.96 -23.26
CA THR A 63 16.55 16.20 -24.50
C THR A 63 15.61 16.36 -25.69
N GLY A 64 14.86 17.47 -25.67
CA GLY A 64 14.26 18.00 -26.89
C GLY A 64 15.36 18.39 -27.87
N MET A 65 15.31 17.83 -29.06
CA MET A 65 16.14 18.13 -30.23
C MET A 65 16.47 19.62 -30.38
N THR A 66 17.76 19.94 -30.48
CA THR A 66 18.25 21.00 -31.35
C THR A 66 19.45 20.48 -32.15
N PRO A 67 19.26 20.00 -33.40
CA PRO A 67 20.39 19.74 -34.29
C PRO A 67 20.82 21.08 -34.87
N GLY A 68 21.98 21.58 -34.43
CA GLY A 68 22.63 22.74 -35.04
C GLY A 68 22.67 23.95 -34.13
N LEU A 69 23.79 24.10 -33.42
CA LEU A 69 24.43 25.38 -33.06
C LEU A 69 25.57 25.02 -32.12
N LEU A 70 26.76 24.77 -32.67
CA LEU A 70 28.06 25.04 -32.05
C LEU A 70 29.12 24.93 -33.15
N SER A 71 28.92 25.73 -34.19
CA SER A 71 30.02 26.35 -34.92
C SER A 71 30.47 27.55 -34.06
N ALA A 72 31.78 27.83 -34.08
CA ALA A 72 32.44 28.97 -33.44
C ALA A 72 32.85 28.75 -31.98
N TRP A 73 34.00 28.09 -31.77
CA TRP A 73 35.16 28.75 -31.16
C TRP A 73 36.40 28.38 -32.01
N ALA A 74 37.15 29.41 -32.35
CA ALA A 74 38.36 29.41 -33.17
C ALA A 74 39.57 28.85 -32.42
#